data_AF-A0A2V1CEG8-F1
#
_entry.id   AF-A0A2V1CEG8-F1
#
_cell.length_a   1.000
_cell.length_b   1.000
_cell.length_c   1.000
_cell.angle_alpha   90.00
_cell.angle_beta   90.00
_cell.angle_gamma   90.00
#
_symmetry.space_group_name_H-M   'P 1'
#
loop_
_entity.id
_entity.type
_entity.pdbx_description
1 polymer ?
#
loop_
_entity_poly.entity_id
_entity_poly.type
_entity_poly.pdbx_seq_one_letter_code
_entity_poly.pdbx_strand_id
1 'polypeptide(L)'
;MHVAEHQSFLSFPLSDSIHKMANLCFSPSPAELRYLGLSQYETYLLSRLVQTLRLGAYMSMKLSNTDVPLDSSHPGAADCEAYIKSAFSSDMLSDRLFPLRHTGSSMRFILAQRPVPDDASKLTTVKIFQLCVWRTFAFGNKEHLEEVTFKGDKKPDLQKLASTIQMWGNGELKLPVPAYGQLQITKAKIPTMLSSLWELSEEISSKLKSKSSTPTFTALHERLLNKKIPAIPPHGLIAWLLTSDFFEYGLCQPPTIQNLADHMMKSGTSGPKGAIKIVAEETNQPAPATLEELAHVLTRVFAIIESPTENTPTIQQVVADCKDIQGRELTVVDLEHALCKIARQNTRAKAGKGKSRESRAKGRQPKAGARKENMVDDSDAGTDAGGIQIKLTRSKKQEVMAIVGKQQGDRS
;
A
#
# COMPACT_ATOMS: atom_id res chain seq x y z
N MET A 1 -2.32 38.58 3.20
CA MET A 1 -2.19 38.30 1.76
C MET A 1 -2.75 36.90 1.54
N HIS A 2 -3.96 36.81 0.99
CA HIS A 2 -4.78 35.60 0.95
C HIS A 2 -4.16 34.51 0.07
N VAL A 3 -4.06 33.30 0.62
CA VAL A 3 -3.69 32.09 -0.12
C VAL A 3 -4.94 31.65 -0.87
N ALA A 4 -4.92 31.81 -2.20
CA ALA A 4 -5.99 31.42 -3.08
C ALA A 4 -6.08 29.89 -3.18
N GLU A 5 -7.31 29.42 -3.12
CA GLU A 5 -7.78 28.08 -3.40
C GLU A 5 -7.32 27.61 -4.78
N HIS A 6 -6.68 26.45 -4.86
CA HIS A 6 -6.61 25.65 -6.08
C HIS A 6 -7.28 24.30 -5.83
N GLN A 7 -8.61 24.35 -5.71
CA GLN A 7 -9.49 23.27 -6.15
C GLN A 7 -9.84 23.52 -7.62
N SER A 8 -9.13 22.89 -8.54
CA SER A 8 -9.67 22.58 -9.87
C SER A 8 -8.81 21.50 -10.53
N PHE A 9 -9.06 20.25 -10.19
CA PHE A 9 -8.64 19.14 -11.04
C PHE A 9 -9.89 18.37 -11.45
N LEU A 10 -10.22 18.53 -12.74
CA LEU A 10 -11.08 17.68 -13.56
C LEU A 10 -12.59 17.74 -13.27
N SER A 11 -13.27 18.76 -13.79
CA SER A 11 -14.71 18.68 -14.09
C SER A 11 -14.89 18.07 -15.48
N PHE A 12 -15.03 16.74 -15.55
CA PHE A 12 -15.48 16.06 -16.76
C PHE A 12 -16.96 15.72 -16.64
N PRO A 13 -17.75 15.81 -17.72
CA PRO A 13 -19.14 15.39 -17.72
C PRO A 13 -19.19 13.86 -17.61
N LEU A 14 -19.45 13.40 -16.40
CA LEU A 14 -19.66 12.02 -16.04
C LEU A 14 -21.02 11.55 -16.59
N SER A 15 -21.01 10.50 -17.42
CA SER A 15 -22.19 10.02 -18.18
C SER A 15 -23.29 9.37 -17.31
N ASP A 16 -24.52 9.29 -17.84
CA ASP A 16 -25.70 8.62 -17.25
C ASP A 16 -25.46 7.15 -16.79
N SER A 17 -24.35 6.53 -17.18
CA SER A 17 -23.89 5.21 -16.71
C SER A 17 -23.67 5.15 -15.18
N ILE A 18 -23.36 6.28 -14.56
CA ILE A 18 -23.00 6.37 -13.14
C ILE A 18 -24.17 6.11 -12.19
N HIS A 19 -25.39 6.45 -12.59
CA HIS A 19 -26.57 6.16 -11.76
C HIS A 19 -26.86 4.66 -11.63
N LYS A 20 -26.32 3.80 -12.52
CA LYS A 20 -26.40 2.33 -12.37
C LYS A 20 -25.31 1.74 -11.47
N MET A 21 -24.26 2.49 -11.11
CA MET A 21 -23.16 1.99 -10.27
C MET A 21 -23.54 1.86 -8.79
N ALA A 22 -24.50 2.66 -8.30
CA ALA A 22 -24.96 2.67 -6.90
C ALA A 22 -25.51 1.30 -6.44
N ASN A 23 -26.14 0.56 -7.36
CA ASN A 23 -26.80 -0.71 -7.06
C ASN A 23 -25.84 -1.92 -7.01
N LEU A 24 -24.53 -1.73 -7.20
CA LEU A 24 -23.62 -2.82 -7.55
C LEU A 24 -22.23 -2.69 -6.93
N CYS A 25 -22.12 -2.61 -5.60
CA CYS A 25 -20.86 -2.89 -4.89
C CYS A 25 -20.38 -4.36 -5.01
N PHE A 26 -20.89 -5.09 -6.01
CA PHE A 26 -20.94 -6.54 -6.03
C PHE A 26 -20.49 -7.09 -7.37
N SER A 27 -19.89 -8.26 -7.24
CA SER A 27 -19.36 -9.12 -8.29
C SER A 27 -20.15 -9.10 -9.60
N PRO A 28 -19.48 -9.27 -10.75
CA PRO A 28 -20.17 -9.56 -12.00
C PRO A 28 -21.18 -10.68 -11.81
N SER A 29 -22.30 -10.61 -12.52
CA SER A 29 -23.37 -11.59 -12.32
C SER A 29 -22.88 -13.02 -12.65
N PRO A 30 -23.36 -14.07 -11.96
CA PRO A 30 -23.01 -15.45 -12.32
C PRO A 30 -23.40 -15.84 -13.75
N ALA A 31 -24.30 -15.11 -14.40
CA ALA A 31 -24.65 -15.28 -15.80
C ALA A 31 -23.58 -14.71 -16.74
N GLU A 32 -23.07 -13.51 -16.42
CA GLU A 32 -21.99 -12.84 -17.16
C GLU A 32 -20.69 -13.66 -17.14
N LEU A 33 -20.35 -14.23 -15.98
CA LEU A 33 -19.12 -15.00 -15.82
C LEU A 33 -19.15 -16.40 -16.43
N ARG A 34 -20.34 -16.96 -16.67
CA ARG A 34 -20.53 -18.37 -17.04
C ARG A 34 -19.94 -18.73 -18.41
N TYR A 35 -19.83 -17.75 -19.31
CA TYR A 35 -19.40 -17.94 -20.70
C TYR A 35 -17.90 -17.70 -20.93
N LEU A 36 -17.13 -17.40 -19.88
CA LEU A 36 -15.71 -17.04 -20.00
C LEU A 36 -14.77 -18.24 -20.07
N GLY A 37 -15.31 -19.47 -20.00
CA GLY A 37 -14.51 -20.70 -20.02
C GLY A 37 -13.54 -20.85 -18.85
N LEU A 38 -13.67 -20.04 -17.81
CA LEU A 38 -12.84 -20.07 -16.62
C LEU A 38 -13.25 -21.22 -15.68
N SER A 39 -12.28 -21.78 -14.96
CA SER A 39 -12.54 -22.67 -13.82
C SER A 39 -13.27 -21.92 -12.71
N GLN A 40 -13.80 -22.66 -11.74
CA GLN A 40 -14.44 -22.06 -10.56
C GLN A 40 -13.48 -21.15 -9.79
N TYR A 41 -12.22 -21.57 -9.60
CA TYR A 41 -11.18 -20.76 -8.97
C TYR A 41 -10.95 -19.44 -9.70
N GLU A 42 -10.69 -19.50 -11.01
CA GLU A 42 -10.43 -18.32 -11.84
C GLU A 42 -11.64 -17.39 -11.92
N THR A 43 -12.84 -17.96 -12.02
CA THR A 43 -14.11 -17.21 -12.02
C THR A 43 -14.28 -16.43 -10.73
N TYR A 44 -14.02 -17.07 -9.59
CA TYR A 44 -14.11 -16.41 -8.29
C TYR A 44 -13.01 -15.35 -8.15
N LEU A 45 -11.79 -15.63 -8.57
CA LEU A 45 -10.69 -14.65 -8.55
C LEU A 45 -11.01 -13.40 -9.39
N LEU A 46 -11.47 -13.58 -10.64
CA LEU A 46 -11.90 -12.50 -11.52
C LEU A 46 -13.01 -11.67 -10.86
N SER A 47 -14.02 -12.34 -10.32
CA SER A 47 -15.12 -11.71 -9.60
C SER A 47 -14.63 -10.81 -8.44
N ARG A 48 -13.68 -11.30 -7.64
CA ARG A 48 -13.07 -10.52 -6.54
C ARG A 48 -12.25 -9.34 -7.05
N LEU A 49 -11.49 -9.52 -8.13
CA LEU A 49 -10.71 -8.44 -8.73
C LEU A 49 -11.62 -7.32 -9.25
N VAL A 50 -12.67 -7.66 -10.00
CA VAL A 50 -13.63 -6.68 -10.51
C VAL A 50 -14.32 -5.95 -9.36
N GLN A 51 -14.72 -6.65 -8.30
CA GLN A 51 -15.28 -6.03 -7.10
C GLN A 51 -14.29 -5.03 -6.47
N THR A 52 -13.01 -5.41 -6.34
CA THR A 52 -11.97 -4.55 -5.79
C THR A 52 -11.68 -3.32 -6.66
N LEU A 53 -11.62 -3.47 -7.98
CA LEU A 53 -11.43 -2.37 -8.93
C LEU A 53 -12.60 -1.39 -8.88
N ARG A 54 -13.83 -1.92 -8.84
CA ARG A 54 -15.06 -1.11 -8.73
C ARG A 54 -15.12 -0.34 -7.42
N LEU A 55 -14.70 -0.94 -6.30
CA LEU A 55 -14.53 -0.21 -5.05
C LEU A 55 -13.51 0.93 -5.20
N GLY A 56 -12.43 0.69 -5.93
CA GLY A 56 -11.45 1.72 -6.27
C GLY A 56 -12.03 2.88 -7.06
N ALA A 57 -12.87 2.58 -8.07
CA ALA A 57 -13.58 3.59 -8.85
C ALA A 57 -14.53 4.41 -7.96
N TYR A 58 -15.33 3.72 -7.14
CA TYR A 58 -16.23 4.36 -6.17
C TYR A 58 -15.50 5.29 -5.20
N MET A 59 -14.37 4.85 -4.64
CA MET A 59 -13.55 5.68 -3.75
C MET A 59 -12.98 6.91 -4.46
N SER A 60 -12.70 6.84 -5.77
CA SER A 60 -12.29 8.00 -6.57
C SER A 60 -13.43 9.03 -6.72
N MET A 61 -14.66 8.55 -6.96
CA MET A 61 -15.84 9.40 -7.01
C MET A 61 -16.07 10.12 -5.67
N LYS A 62 -15.89 9.39 -4.57
CA LYS A 62 -15.98 9.93 -3.21
C LYS A 62 -14.93 11.00 -2.92
N LEU A 63 -13.70 10.83 -3.42
CA LEU A 63 -12.67 11.87 -3.35
C LEU A 63 -13.07 13.15 -4.12
N SER A 64 -13.96 13.03 -5.10
CA SER A 64 -14.42 14.10 -5.96
C SER A 64 -15.83 14.61 -5.61
N ASN A 65 -16.44 14.12 -4.51
CA ASN A 65 -17.83 14.40 -4.11
C ASN A 65 -18.87 14.14 -5.22
N THR A 66 -18.63 13.12 -6.04
CA THR A 66 -19.53 12.67 -7.11
C THR A 66 -20.09 11.27 -6.87
N ASP A 67 -19.81 10.71 -5.68
CA ASP A 67 -20.30 9.38 -5.32
C ASP A 67 -21.81 9.35 -5.12
N VAL A 68 -22.37 8.18 -5.40
CA VAL A 68 -23.76 7.82 -5.14
C VAL A 68 -23.84 7.00 -3.84
N PRO A 69 -24.96 7.06 -3.09
CA PRO A 69 -25.15 6.22 -1.92
C PRO A 69 -25.00 4.73 -2.26
N LEU A 70 -24.37 3.96 -1.37
CA LEU A 70 -24.30 2.51 -1.51
C LEU A 70 -25.69 1.89 -1.27
N ASP A 71 -26.04 0.87 -2.05
CA ASP A 71 -27.22 0.05 -1.78
C ASP A 71 -27.04 -0.75 -0.48
N SER A 72 -27.65 -0.26 0.59
CA SER A 72 -27.61 -0.85 1.94
C SER A 72 -28.35 -2.18 2.04
N SER A 73 -29.18 -2.55 1.06
CA SER A 73 -29.90 -3.82 1.04
C SER A 73 -29.01 -5.01 0.69
N HIS A 74 -27.85 -4.77 0.09
CA HIS A 74 -26.99 -5.85 -0.34
C HIS A 74 -26.13 -6.42 0.81
N PRO A 75 -26.01 -7.76 0.93
CA PRO A 75 -25.27 -8.45 2.00
C PRO A 75 -23.81 -8.04 2.28
N GLY A 76 -23.17 -7.29 1.39
CA GLY A 76 -21.77 -6.85 1.55
C GLY A 76 -21.59 -5.34 1.66
N ALA A 77 -22.69 -4.57 1.74
CA ALA A 77 -22.65 -3.12 1.83
C ALA A 77 -21.95 -2.65 3.11
N ALA A 78 -22.29 -3.25 4.26
CA ALA A 78 -21.70 -2.91 5.55
C ALA A 78 -20.16 -3.12 5.59
N ASP A 79 -19.68 -4.22 4.99
CA ASP A 79 -18.24 -4.50 4.90
C ASP A 79 -17.52 -3.49 3.99
N CYS A 80 -18.16 -3.09 2.89
CA CYS A 80 -17.64 -2.05 1.99
C CYS A 80 -17.60 -0.68 2.69
N GLU A 81 -18.67 -0.28 3.36
CA GLU A 81 -18.73 0.97 4.12
C GLU A 81 -17.65 1.04 5.21
N ALA A 82 -17.45 -0.05 5.96
CA ALA A 82 -16.41 -0.11 6.98
C ALA A 82 -15.00 0.00 6.38
N TYR A 83 -14.77 -0.60 5.21
CA TYR A 83 -13.52 -0.47 4.47
C TYR A 83 -13.29 0.96 3.99
N ILE A 84 -14.29 1.56 3.35
CA ILE A 84 -14.26 2.95 2.87
C ILE A 84 -13.98 3.89 4.04
N LYS A 85 -14.77 3.81 5.13
CA LYS A 85 -14.54 4.64 6.32
C LYS A 85 -13.11 4.52 6.85
N SER A 86 -12.52 3.33 6.82
CA SER A 86 -11.12 3.12 7.21
C SER A 86 -10.12 3.71 6.22
N ALA A 87 -10.41 3.67 4.93
CA ALA A 87 -9.56 4.28 3.91
C ALA A 87 -9.52 5.80 4.03
N PHE A 88 -10.63 6.43 4.37
CA PHE A 88 -10.76 7.88 4.54
C PHE A 88 -10.49 8.38 5.97
N SER A 89 -10.11 7.51 6.91
CA SER A 89 -9.89 7.92 8.32
C SER A 89 -8.58 8.67 8.56
N SER A 90 -7.64 8.64 7.61
CA SER A 90 -6.35 9.34 7.72
C SER A 90 -5.82 9.66 6.33
N ASP A 91 -5.29 10.87 6.12
CA ASP A 91 -4.90 11.39 4.81
C ASP A 91 -3.99 10.44 4.00
N MET A 92 -2.72 10.26 4.39
CA MET A 92 -1.77 9.41 3.64
C MET A 92 -1.47 8.05 4.28
N LEU A 93 -1.75 7.86 5.58
CA LEU A 93 -1.47 6.60 6.28
C LEU A 93 -2.38 5.44 5.80
N SER A 94 -3.48 5.78 5.12
CA SER A 94 -4.45 4.83 4.59
C SER A 94 -4.24 4.50 3.11
N ASP A 95 -3.17 4.97 2.45
CA ASP A 95 -2.82 4.63 1.05
C ASP A 95 -2.86 3.12 0.76
N ARG A 96 -2.47 2.33 1.76
CA ARG A 96 -2.52 0.86 1.71
C ARG A 96 -3.94 0.29 1.52
N LEU A 97 -4.99 1.09 1.61
CA LEU A 97 -6.40 0.73 1.45
C LEU A 97 -7.00 1.22 0.12
N PHE A 98 -6.32 2.05 -0.67
CA PHE A 98 -6.85 2.50 -1.96
C PHE A 98 -6.65 1.43 -3.05
N PRO A 99 -7.71 0.88 -3.68
CA PRO A 99 -7.58 -0.20 -4.66
C PRO A 99 -6.97 0.19 -6.00
N LEU A 100 -7.10 1.45 -6.41
CA LEU A 100 -6.42 1.97 -7.58
C LEU A 100 -5.12 2.64 -7.14
N ARG A 101 -4.07 2.44 -7.93
CA ARG A 101 -2.72 2.84 -7.55
C ARG A 101 -2.59 4.36 -7.47
N HIS A 102 -3.19 5.06 -8.44
CA HIS A 102 -3.08 6.51 -8.58
C HIS A 102 -4.07 7.30 -7.71
N THR A 103 -4.98 6.62 -6.99
CA THR A 103 -5.98 7.30 -6.15
C THR A 103 -5.55 7.45 -4.69
N GLY A 104 -4.50 6.73 -4.25
CA GLY A 104 -3.91 6.92 -2.92
C GLY A 104 -3.26 8.30 -2.79
N SER A 105 -3.38 8.92 -1.61
CA SER A 105 -2.97 10.30 -1.35
C SER A 105 -1.47 10.55 -1.62
N SER A 106 -0.57 9.63 -1.27
CA SER A 106 0.86 9.80 -1.58
C SER A 106 1.13 9.71 -3.08
N MET A 107 0.46 8.79 -3.81
CA MET A 107 0.64 8.71 -5.27
C MET A 107 0.08 9.93 -5.97
N ARG A 108 -1.06 10.46 -5.53
CA ARG A 108 -1.61 11.72 -6.02
C ARG A 108 -0.64 12.88 -5.78
N PHE A 109 -0.02 12.95 -4.60
CA PHE A 109 1.02 13.94 -4.31
C PHE A 109 2.21 13.80 -5.28
N ILE A 110 2.73 12.58 -5.46
CA ILE A 110 3.85 12.30 -6.35
C ILE A 110 3.52 12.73 -7.79
N LEU A 111 2.36 12.33 -8.31
CA LEU A 111 1.93 12.65 -9.67
C LEU A 111 1.67 14.15 -9.88
N ALA A 112 1.18 14.85 -8.85
CA ALA A 112 1.00 16.30 -8.91
C ALA A 112 2.35 17.05 -8.93
N GLN A 113 3.32 16.61 -8.14
CA GLN A 113 4.65 17.24 -8.08
C GLN A 113 5.56 16.82 -9.25
N ARG A 114 5.38 15.59 -9.75
CA ARG A 114 6.13 14.98 -10.85
C ARG A 114 5.15 14.22 -11.74
N PRO A 115 4.52 14.89 -12.72
CA PRO A 115 3.71 14.20 -13.70
C PRO A 115 4.56 13.20 -14.49
N VAL A 116 3.95 12.08 -14.89
CA VAL A 116 4.56 11.13 -15.82
C VAL A 116 4.82 11.87 -17.14
N PRO A 117 6.06 11.87 -17.66
CA PRO A 117 6.36 12.58 -18.89
C PRO A 117 5.90 11.79 -20.12
N ASP A 118 5.52 12.49 -21.18
CA ASP A 118 5.22 11.87 -22.49
C ASP A 118 6.46 11.19 -23.13
N ASP A 119 7.66 11.54 -22.66
CA ASP A 119 8.93 10.97 -23.12
C ASP A 119 9.88 10.79 -21.93
N ALA A 120 10.28 9.53 -21.70
CA ALA A 120 11.21 9.15 -20.64
C ALA A 120 12.58 9.85 -20.77
N SER A 121 12.99 10.27 -21.97
CA SER A 121 14.25 11.00 -22.20
C SER A 121 14.31 12.34 -21.44
N LYS A 122 13.14 12.90 -21.05
CA LYS A 122 13.00 14.13 -20.27
C LYS A 122 13.25 13.93 -18.77
N LEU A 123 13.47 12.70 -18.31
CA LEU A 123 13.75 12.39 -16.92
C LEU A 123 15.22 12.64 -16.61
N THR A 124 15.44 13.56 -15.67
CA THR A 124 16.76 13.85 -15.13
C THR A 124 17.10 12.86 -14.02
N THR A 125 18.39 12.72 -13.73
CA THR A 125 18.88 11.98 -12.56
C THR A 125 18.16 12.40 -11.27
N VAL A 126 17.93 13.71 -11.09
CA VAL A 126 17.26 14.25 -9.89
C VAL A 126 15.81 13.81 -9.80
N LYS A 127 15.07 13.76 -10.93
CA LYS A 127 13.69 13.27 -10.94
C LYS A 127 13.61 11.79 -10.58
N ILE A 128 14.48 10.96 -11.14
CA ILE A 128 14.55 9.52 -10.82
C ILE A 128 14.92 9.33 -9.34
N PHE A 129 15.89 10.10 -8.85
CA PHE A 129 16.30 10.07 -7.46
C PHE A 129 15.19 10.54 -6.51
N GLN A 130 14.39 11.54 -6.89
CA GLN A 130 13.23 11.98 -6.12
C GLN A 130 12.23 10.85 -5.90
N LEU A 131 11.91 10.09 -6.96
CA LEU A 131 11.02 8.93 -6.87
C LEU A 131 11.58 7.89 -5.89
N CYS A 132 12.89 7.60 -6.01
CA CYS A 132 13.60 6.72 -5.09
C CYS A 132 13.46 7.15 -3.62
N VAL A 133 13.71 8.42 -3.33
CA VAL A 133 13.66 8.97 -1.97
C VAL A 133 12.24 8.95 -1.42
N TRP A 134 11.26 9.45 -2.19
CA TRP A 134 9.86 9.46 -1.77
C TRP A 134 9.37 8.05 -1.46
N ARG A 135 9.59 7.10 -2.36
CA ARG A 135 9.10 5.74 -2.19
C ARG A 135 9.76 5.01 -1.03
N THR A 136 11.05 5.26 -0.80
CA THR A 136 11.83 4.54 0.23
C THR A 136 11.58 5.11 1.62
N PHE A 137 11.57 6.45 1.78
CA PHE A 137 11.63 7.07 3.10
C PHE A 137 10.35 7.82 3.51
N ALA A 138 9.66 8.47 2.58
CA ALA A 138 8.60 9.43 2.89
C ALA A 138 7.17 8.94 2.56
N PHE A 139 7.03 7.83 1.84
CA PHE A 139 5.74 7.33 1.37
C PHE A 139 4.75 7.09 2.52
N GLY A 140 3.55 7.67 2.42
CA GLY A 140 2.54 7.65 3.47
C GLY A 140 2.60 8.81 4.47
N ASN A 141 3.49 9.79 4.28
CA ASN A 141 3.57 10.97 5.14
C ASN A 141 3.77 12.25 4.28
N LYS A 142 2.78 13.14 4.30
CA LYS A 142 2.76 14.37 3.50
C LYS A 142 3.89 15.32 3.85
N GLU A 143 4.09 15.59 5.14
CA GLU A 143 5.13 16.50 5.63
C GLU A 143 6.51 16.00 5.20
N HIS A 144 6.78 14.71 5.34
CA HIS A 144 8.03 14.12 4.90
C HIS A 144 8.19 14.23 3.37
N LEU A 145 7.14 13.94 2.58
CA LEU A 145 7.19 14.06 1.12
C LEU A 145 7.52 15.49 0.68
N GLU A 146 6.89 16.49 1.30
CA GLU A 146 7.13 17.92 1.05
C GLU A 146 8.56 18.32 1.44
N GLU A 147 9.03 17.91 2.62
CA GLU A 147 10.35 18.27 3.15
C GLU A 147 11.52 17.80 2.27
N VAL A 148 11.39 16.60 1.67
CA VAL A 148 12.42 16.05 0.78
C VAL A 148 12.17 16.30 -0.71
N THR A 149 11.30 17.26 -1.06
CA THR A 149 11.06 17.65 -2.45
C THR A 149 12.18 18.55 -2.97
N PHE A 150 12.85 18.10 -4.05
CA PHE A 150 13.93 18.83 -4.70
C PHE A 150 13.39 19.89 -5.67
N LYS A 151 13.81 21.14 -5.48
CA LYS A 151 13.52 22.25 -6.39
C LYS A 151 14.63 22.36 -7.44
N GLY A 152 14.34 21.94 -8.67
CA GLY A 152 15.26 21.99 -9.81
C GLY A 152 15.98 20.66 -10.10
N ASP A 153 17.00 20.74 -10.97
CA ASP A 153 17.73 19.57 -11.51
C ASP A 153 19.20 19.49 -11.05
N LYS A 154 19.58 20.24 -10.02
CA LYS A 154 20.92 20.13 -9.41
C LYS A 154 20.99 18.93 -8.47
N LYS A 155 22.17 18.28 -8.41
CA LYS A 155 22.43 17.21 -7.44
C LYS A 155 22.12 17.72 -6.01
N PRO A 156 21.26 17.04 -5.24
CA PRO A 156 20.95 17.43 -3.88
C PRO A 156 22.16 17.17 -2.97
N ASP A 157 22.26 17.96 -1.90
CA ASP A 157 23.19 17.69 -0.82
C ASP A 157 22.72 16.43 -0.06
N LEU A 158 23.38 15.31 -0.34
CA LEU A 158 23.04 14.01 0.24
C LEU A 158 23.27 13.97 1.76
N GLN A 159 24.23 14.75 2.28
CA GLN A 159 24.51 14.79 3.72
C GLN A 159 23.38 15.54 4.43
N LYS A 160 23.01 16.72 3.92
CA LYS A 160 21.88 17.49 4.45
C LYS A 160 20.58 16.66 4.39
N LEU A 161 20.32 16.01 3.26
CA LEU A 161 19.16 15.14 3.09
C LEU A 161 19.17 13.97 4.09
N ALA A 162 20.33 13.33 4.30
CA ALA A 162 20.47 12.26 5.29
C ALA A 162 20.14 12.75 6.70
N SER A 163 20.68 13.91 7.10
CA SER A 163 20.42 14.52 8.40
C SER A 163 18.92 14.81 8.58
N THR A 164 18.27 15.37 7.56
CA THR A 164 16.81 15.58 7.56
C THR A 164 16.05 14.28 7.83
N ILE A 165 16.28 13.23 7.03
CA ILE A 165 15.56 11.96 7.15
C ILE A 165 15.86 11.26 8.50
N GLN A 166 17.09 11.41 9.03
CA GLN A 166 17.49 10.84 10.32
C GLN A 166 16.76 11.48 11.51
N MET A 167 16.25 12.71 11.38
CA MET A 167 15.45 13.35 12.44
C MET A 167 14.02 12.83 12.51
N TRP A 168 13.53 12.15 11.47
CA TRP A 168 12.15 11.69 11.43
C TRP A 168 11.86 10.55 12.42
N GLY A 169 10.69 10.62 13.07
CA GLY A 169 10.21 9.63 14.02
C GLY A 169 10.92 9.70 15.39
N ASN A 170 10.23 9.20 16.42
CA ASN A 170 10.61 9.39 17.83
C ASN A 170 11.77 8.49 18.32
N GLY A 171 12.29 7.60 17.47
CA GLY A 171 13.33 6.63 17.84
C GLY A 171 14.70 6.98 17.24
N GLU A 172 15.77 6.77 18.01
CA GLU A 172 17.15 7.07 17.57
C GLU A 172 17.68 6.12 16.49
N LEU A 173 17.18 4.88 16.46
CA LEU A 173 17.76 3.80 15.64
C LEU A 173 16.98 3.50 14.37
N LYS A 174 15.66 3.70 14.37
CA LYS A 174 14.75 3.21 13.34
C LYS A 174 13.78 4.30 12.88
N LEU A 175 13.59 4.37 11.57
CA LEU A 175 12.57 5.18 10.90
C LEU A 175 11.42 4.25 10.48
N PRO A 176 10.20 4.39 11.03
CA PRO A 176 9.04 3.67 10.52
C PRO A 176 8.59 4.26 9.19
N VAL A 177 8.09 3.40 8.29
CA VAL A 177 7.44 3.83 7.03
C VAL A 177 5.99 3.31 7.04
N PRO A 178 5.03 4.08 7.56
CA PRO A 178 3.70 3.58 7.92
C PRO A 178 2.92 2.95 6.77
N ALA A 179 3.08 3.45 5.54
CA ALA A 179 2.43 2.90 4.36
C ALA A 179 2.78 1.43 4.10
N TYR A 180 3.97 0.99 4.54
CA TYR A 180 4.47 -0.38 4.39
C TYR A 180 4.30 -1.23 5.67
N GLY A 181 3.51 -0.76 6.64
CA GLY A 181 3.19 -1.52 7.84
C GLY A 181 4.38 -1.62 8.80
N GLN A 182 4.95 -2.82 8.92
CA GLN A 182 6.01 -3.12 9.88
C GLN A 182 7.43 -2.82 9.38
N LEU A 183 7.56 -2.23 8.18
CA LEU A 183 8.86 -1.87 7.64
C LEU A 183 9.53 -0.78 8.52
N GLN A 184 10.77 -1.03 8.91
CA GLN A 184 11.59 -0.10 9.66
C GLN A 184 12.98 0.04 9.03
N ILE A 185 13.38 1.29 8.77
CA ILE A 185 14.66 1.62 8.16
C ILE A 185 15.68 1.94 9.26
N THR A 186 16.87 1.32 9.19
CA THR A 186 17.97 1.65 10.11
C THR A 186 18.55 3.02 9.80
N LYS A 187 18.40 3.98 10.71
CA LYS A 187 18.80 5.39 10.50
C LYS A 187 20.28 5.56 10.15
N ALA A 188 21.15 4.77 10.80
CA ALA A 188 22.59 4.79 10.55
C ALA A 188 23.00 4.39 9.11
N LYS A 189 22.12 3.72 8.36
CA LYS A 189 22.37 3.31 6.97
C LYS A 189 21.85 4.33 5.94
N ILE A 190 21.13 5.37 6.36
CA ILE A 190 20.50 6.34 5.44
C ILE A 190 21.52 6.98 4.49
N PRO A 191 22.70 7.47 4.95
CA PRO A 191 23.67 8.06 4.04
C PRO A 191 24.09 7.12 2.90
N THR A 192 24.40 5.86 3.22
CA THR A 192 24.80 4.87 2.21
C THR A 192 23.64 4.52 1.27
N MET A 193 22.41 4.44 1.79
CA MET A 193 21.23 4.19 0.96
C MET A 193 20.99 5.33 -0.05
N LEU A 194 21.11 6.58 0.39
CA LEU A 194 20.98 7.75 -0.50
C LEU A 194 22.06 7.76 -1.59
N SER A 195 23.31 7.45 -1.24
CA SER A 195 24.39 7.34 -2.24
C SER A 195 24.09 6.26 -3.29
N SER A 196 23.69 5.06 -2.87
CA SER A 196 23.38 3.98 -3.81
C SER A 196 22.15 4.27 -4.69
N LEU A 197 21.12 4.94 -4.15
CA LEU A 197 19.97 5.39 -4.92
C LEU A 197 20.34 6.49 -5.92
N TRP A 198 21.26 7.39 -5.55
CA TRP A 198 21.77 8.42 -6.45
C TRP A 198 22.55 7.80 -7.62
N GLU A 199 23.49 6.90 -7.33
CA GLU A 199 24.25 6.18 -8.35
C GLU A 199 23.36 5.40 -9.31
N LEU A 200 22.33 4.72 -8.78
CA LEU A 200 21.33 4.04 -9.61
C LEU A 200 20.61 5.03 -10.54
N SER A 201 20.22 6.18 -10.00
CA SER A 201 19.52 7.21 -10.77
C SER A 201 20.40 7.81 -11.88
N GLU A 202 21.70 7.98 -11.61
CA GLU A 202 22.69 8.41 -12.62
C GLU A 202 22.84 7.36 -13.72
N GLU A 203 22.94 6.09 -13.35
CA GLU A 203 23.07 4.99 -14.28
C GLU A 203 21.85 4.90 -15.22
N ILE A 204 20.63 4.98 -14.67
CA ILE A 204 19.39 4.95 -15.45
C ILE A 204 19.32 6.16 -16.38
N SER A 205 19.49 7.37 -15.84
CA SER A 205 19.47 8.63 -16.60
C SER A 205 20.47 8.64 -17.76
N SER A 206 21.69 8.14 -17.54
CA SER A 206 22.72 8.03 -18.57
C SER A 206 22.30 7.10 -19.72
N LYS A 207 21.70 5.95 -19.39
CA LYS A 207 21.21 4.98 -20.39
C LYS A 207 20.06 5.51 -21.25
N LEU A 208 19.18 6.32 -20.67
CA LEU A 208 18.12 6.99 -21.43
C LEU A 208 18.70 7.93 -22.51
N LYS A 209 19.78 8.65 -22.18
CA LYS A 209 20.45 9.57 -23.10
C LYS A 209 21.19 8.85 -24.23
N SER A 210 21.67 7.64 -23.99
CA SER A 210 22.42 6.86 -24.99
C SER A 210 21.55 6.21 -26.08
N LYS A 211 20.23 6.45 -26.10
CA LYS A 211 19.27 5.80 -27.04
C LYS A 211 19.36 4.26 -27.07
N SER A 212 19.83 3.64 -25.98
CA SER A 212 19.80 2.19 -25.85
C SER A 212 18.36 1.71 -25.70
N SER A 213 18.06 0.49 -26.14
CA SER A 213 16.75 -0.13 -25.92
C SER A 213 16.35 -0.05 -24.44
N THR A 214 15.12 0.37 -24.16
CA THR A 214 14.55 0.40 -22.81
C THR A 214 14.73 -0.96 -22.13
N PRO A 215 15.31 -1.03 -20.92
CA PRO A 215 15.54 -2.30 -20.24
C PRO A 215 14.22 -2.99 -19.90
N THR A 216 14.25 -4.33 -19.79
CA THR A 216 13.10 -5.08 -19.27
C THR A 216 12.83 -4.76 -17.80
N PHE A 217 11.60 -4.99 -17.33
CA PHE A 217 11.26 -4.86 -15.92
C PHE A 217 12.22 -5.66 -15.02
N THR A 218 12.45 -6.92 -15.36
CA THR A 218 13.36 -7.83 -14.64
C THR A 218 14.78 -7.29 -14.59
N ALA A 219 15.32 -6.82 -15.72
CA ALA A 219 16.68 -6.30 -15.76
C ALA A 219 16.86 -5.06 -14.87
N LEU A 220 15.86 -4.16 -14.83
CA LEU A 220 15.92 -3.00 -13.96
C LEU A 220 15.74 -3.37 -12.49
N HIS A 221 14.85 -4.31 -12.19
CA HIS A 221 14.64 -4.86 -10.84
C HIS A 221 15.92 -5.51 -10.29
N GLU A 222 16.60 -6.35 -11.09
CA GLU A 222 17.87 -6.98 -10.70
C GLU A 222 18.98 -5.96 -10.46
N ARG A 223 19.07 -4.92 -11.31
CA ARG A 223 20.01 -3.81 -11.10
C ARG A 223 19.77 -3.10 -9.77
N LEU A 224 18.52 -2.82 -9.42
CA LEU A 224 18.16 -2.25 -8.12
C LEU A 224 18.61 -3.16 -6.96
N LEU A 225 18.34 -4.46 -7.05
CA LEU A 225 18.73 -5.43 -6.02
C LEU A 225 20.26 -5.55 -5.87
N ASN A 226 21.00 -5.47 -6.98
CA ASN A 226 22.46 -5.53 -7.00
C ASN A 226 23.13 -4.34 -6.30
N LYS A 227 22.42 -3.22 -6.10
CA LYS A 227 22.89 -2.10 -5.27
C LYS A 227 22.92 -2.44 -3.77
N LYS A 228 22.34 -3.56 -3.35
CA LYS A 228 22.35 -4.08 -1.96
C LYS A 228 21.93 -3.01 -0.93
N ILE A 229 20.92 -2.22 -1.27
CA ILE A 229 20.43 -1.11 -0.45
C ILE A 229 19.71 -1.70 0.78
N PRO A 230 20.15 -1.43 2.03
CA PRO A 230 19.63 -2.12 3.22
C PRO A 230 18.10 -2.10 3.41
N ALA A 231 17.41 -1.03 3.02
CA ALA A 231 15.94 -0.94 3.10
C ALA A 231 15.21 -1.65 1.94
N ILE A 232 15.94 -2.13 0.95
CA ILE A 232 15.43 -2.73 -0.30
C ILE A 232 16.04 -4.14 -0.43
N PRO A 233 15.67 -5.07 0.46
CA PRO A 233 16.19 -6.43 0.38
C PRO A 233 15.68 -7.15 -0.87
N PRO A 234 16.39 -8.20 -1.33
CA PRO A 234 15.88 -9.12 -2.35
C PRO A 234 14.48 -9.60 -1.98
N HIS A 235 13.56 -9.56 -2.96
CA HIS A 235 12.15 -9.94 -2.79
C HIS A 235 11.35 -9.11 -1.76
N GLY A 236 11.88 -7.95 -1.37
CA GLY A 236 11.17 -6.97 -0.54
C GLY A 236 10.16 -6.13 -1.32
N LEU A 237 9.20 -5.56 -0.59
CA LEU A 237 8.12 -4.73 -1.16
C LEU A 237 8.65 -3.52 -1.94
N ILE A 238 9.64 -2.79 -1.38
CA ILE A 238 10.14 -1.56 -2.00
C ILE A 238 10.76 -1.82 -3.38
N ALA A 239 11.45 -2.94 -3.58
CA ALA A 239 12.09 -3.26 -4.86
C ALA A 239 11.06 -3.38 -5.99
N TRP A 240 9.97 -4.11 -5.70
CA TRP A 240 8.83 -4.24 -6.60
C TRP A 240 8.17 -2.89 -6.86
N LEU A 241 7.84 -2.15 -5.79
CA LEU A 241 7.15 -0.87 -5.91
C LEU A 241 7.94 0.19 -6.68
N LEU A 242 9.25 0.30 -6.44
CA LEU A 242 10.13 1.22 -7.17
C LEU A 242 10.26 0.85 -8.63
N THR A 243 10.43 -0.44 -8.95
CA THR A 243 10.53 -0.86 -10.35
C THR A 243 9.19 -0.65 -11.08
N SER A 244 8.07 -0.82 -10.37
CA SER A 244 6.75 -0.42 -10.87
C SER A 244 6.66 1.08 -11.10
N ASP A 245 7.14 1.94 -10.19
CA ASP A 245 7.25 3.39 -10.46
C ASP A 245 8.12 3.67 -11.69
N PHE A 246 9.24 2.96 -11.87
CA PHE A 246 10.10 3.14 -13.02
C PHE A 246 9.42 2.77 -14.34
N PHE A 247 8.65 1.68 -14.36
CA PHE A 247 7.81 1.31 -15.50
C PHE A 247 6.83 2.43 -15.86
N GLU A 248 6.11 2.97 -14.88
CA GLU A 248 5.11 4.03 -15.07
C GLU A 248 5.72 5.29 -15.71
N TYR A 249 7.00 5.54 -15.42
CA TYR A 249 7.76 6.66 -15.95
C TYR A 249 8.53 6.32 -17.24
N GLY A 250 8.28 5.16 -17.84
CA GLY A 250 8.89 4.71 -19.09
C GLY A 250 10.38 4.33 -18.98
N LEU A 251 10.89 4.10 -17.77
CA LEU A 251 12.29 3.75 -17.52
C LEU A 251 12.60 2.27 -17.76
N CYS A 252 11.57 1.42 -17.78
CA CYS A 252 11.65 0.02 -18.18
C CYS A 252 10.36 -0.41 -18.90
N GLN A 253 10.44 -1.57 -19.58
CA GLN A 253 9.27 -2.22 -20.14
C GLN A 253 8.28 -2.67 -19.04
N PRO A 254 6.98 -2.82 -19.35
CA PRO A 254 5.99 -3.30 -18.40
C PRO A 254 6.36 -4.67 -17.80
N PRO A 255 5.99 -4.93 -16.53
CA PRO A 255 6.12 -6.26 -15.96
C PRO A 255 5.19 -7.24 -16.67
N THR A 256 5.68 -8.46 -16.86
CA THR A 256 4.87 -9.58 -17.36
C THR A 256 4.13 -10.27 -16.22
N ILE A 257 3.08 -11.04 -16.54
CA ILE A 257 2.42 -11.92 -15.56
C ILE A 257 3.42 -12.88 -14.90
N GLN A 258 4.42 -13.34 -15.65
CA GLN A 258 5.48 -14.19 -15.12
C GLN A 258 6.31 -13.48 -14.05
N ASN A 259 6.57 -12.17 -14.22
CA ASN A 259 7.25 -11.36 -13.21
C ASN A 259 6.40 -11.22 -11.94
N LEU A 260 5.08 -11.04 -12.07
CA LEU A 260 4.19 -11.00 -10.92
C LEU A 260 4.13 -12.34 -10.19
N ALA A 261 3.96 -13.46 -10.90
CA ALA A 261 3.95 -14.79 -10.30
C ALA A 261 5.26 -15.07 -9.54
N ASP A 262 6.41 -14.74 -10.14
CA ASP A 262 7.72 -14.87 -9.50
C ASP A 262 7.85 -13.99 -8.24
N HIS A 263 7.44 -12.72 -8.34
CA HIS A 263 7.41 -11.80 -7.21
C HIS A 263 6.52 -12.35 -6.08
N MET A 264 5.32 -12.83 -6.41
CA MET A 264 4.40 -13.41 -5.44
C MET A 264 5.04 -14.62 -4.76
N MET A 265 5.60 -15.58 -5.50
CA MET A 265 6.19 -16.79 -4.95
C MET A 265 7.41 -16.52 -4.06
N LYS A 266 8.30 -15.63 -4.47
CA LYS A 266 9.55 -15.34 -3.74
C LYS A 266 9.40 -14.31 -2.63
N SER A 267 8.42 -13.41 -2.70
CA SER A 267 8.26 -12.37 -1.67
C SER A 267 7.72 -12.94 -0.36
N GLY A 268 8.24 -12.43 0.75
CA GLY A 268 7.67 -12.66 2.09
C GLY A 268 6.40 -11.83 2.36
N THR A 269 5.99 -10.98 1.42
CA THR A 269 4.81 -10.12 1.57
C THR A 269 3.52 -10.93 1.40
N SER A 270 2.64 -10.85 2.40
CA SER A 270 1.43 -11.67 2.49
C SER A 270 0.26 -11.18 1.63
N GLY A 271 0.35 -10.01 0.99
CA GLY A 271 -0.80 -9.37 0.34
C GLY A 271 -1.41 -10.19 -0.81
N PRO A 272 -0.74 -10.27 -1.97
CA PRO A 272 -1.30 -10.97 -3.13
C PRO A 272 -1.45 -12.47 -2.89
N LYS A 273 -0.47 -13.10 -2.20
CA LYS A 273 -0.55 -14.49 -1.74
C LYS A 273 -1.78 -14.75 -0.87
N GLY A 274 -2.15 -13.78 -0.03
CA GLY A 274 -3.34 -13.85 0.81
C GLY A 274 -4.62 -13.90 -0.01
N ALA A 275 -4.71 -13.16 -1.12
CA ALA A 275 -5.87 -13.23 -2.01
C ALA A 275 -6.01 -14.61 -2.66
N ILE A 276 -4.91 -15.17 -3.18
CA ILE A 276 -4.88 -16.53 -3.77
C ILE A 276 -5.34 -17.58 -2.75
N LYS A 277 -4.87 -17.47 -1.50
CA LYS A 277 -5.30 -18.35 -0.41
C LYS A 277 -6.78 -18.20 -0.08
N ILE A 278 -7.29 -16.96 -0.03
CA ILE A 278 -8.71 -16.69 0.21
C ILE A 278 -9.57 -17.32 -0.87
N VAL A 279 -9.19 -17.18 -2.15
CA VAL A 279 -9.96 -17.79 -3.24
C VAL A 279 -9.97 -19.31 -3.13
N ALA A 280 -8.84 -19.92 -2.77
CA ALA A 280 -8.76 -21.37 -2.54
C ALA A 280 -9.71 -21.83 -1.42
N GLU A 281 -9.72 -21.13 -0.28
CA GLU A 281 -10.60 -21.41 0.85
C GLU A 281 -12.09 -21.27 0.47
N GLU A 282 -12.47 -20.21 -0.23
CA GLU A 282 -13.88 -19.92 -0.57
C GLU A 282 -14.42 -20.82 -1.69
N THR A 283 -13.54 -21.33 -2.55
CA THR A 283 -13.92 -22.24 -3.66
C THR A 283 -13.76 -23.72 -3.32
N ASN A 284 -13.15 -24.05 -2.18
CA ASN A 284 -12.73 -25.41 -1.82
C ASN A 284 -11.83 -26.06 -2.91
N GLN A 285 -11.00 -25.25 -3.57
CA GLN A 285 -10.05 -25.70 -4.59
C GLN A 285 -8.61 -25.47 -4.10
N PRO A 286 -7.63 -26.28 -4.51
CA PRO A 286 -6.24 -26.05 -4.13
C PRO A 286 -5.73 -24.72 -4.71
N ALA A 287 -4.96 -23.99 -3.91
CA ALA A 287 -4.23 -22.83 -4.42
C ALA A 287 -3.13 -23.30 -5.41
N PRO A 288 -2.81 -22.51 -6.45
CA PRO A 288 -1.65 -22.76 -7.31
C PRO A 288 -0.39 -22.97 -6.47
N ALA A 289 0.29 -24.10 -6.67
CA ALA A 289 1.45 -24.51 -5.88
C ALA A 289 2.78 -24.17 -6.58
N THR A 290 2.76 -24.09 -7.91
CA THR A 290 3.93 -23.77 -8.74
C THR A 290 3.85 -22.37 -9.32
N LEU A 291 5.00 -21.86 -9.76
CA LEU A 291 5.11 -20.56 -10.41
C LEU A 291 4.38 -20.55 -11.76
N GLU A 292 4.40 -21.68 -12.47
CA GLU A 292 3.74 -21.90 -13.75
C GLU A 292 2.21 -21.95 -13.59
N GLU A 293 1.71 -22.68 -12.59
CA GLU A 293 0.27 -22.72 -12.28
C GLU A 293 -0.26 -21.33 -11.90
N LEU A 294 0.48 -20.60 -11.05
CA LEU A 294 0.11 -19.25 -10.65
C LEU A 294 0.10 -18.30 -11.86
N ALA A 295 1.15 -18.35 -12.69
CA ALA A 295 1.23 -17.53 -13.91
C ALA A 295 0.09 -17.85 -14.88
N HIS A 296 -0.28 -19.13 -15.03
CA HIS A 296 -1.40 -19.55 -15.88
C HIS A 296 -2.72 -18.95 -15.42
N VAL A 297 -3.07 -19.12 -14.13
CA VAL A 297 -4.30 -18.57 -13.55
C VAL A 297 -4.35 -17.05 -13.69
N LEU A 298 -3.27 -16.36 -13.37
CA LEU A 298 -3.20 -14.90 -13.48
C LEU A 298 -3.32 -14.44 -14.94
N THR A 299 -2.70 -15.15 -15.89
CA THR A 299 -2.78 -14.83 -17.32
C THR A 299 -4.23 -14.92 -17.81
N ARG A 300 -4.93 -16.00 -17.46
CA ARG A 300 -6.31 -16.22 -17.90
C ARG A 300 -7.27 -15.17 -17.35
N VAL A 301 -7.11 -14.79 -16.08
CA VAL A 301 -7.95 -13.77 -15.46
C VAL A 301 -7.62 -12.37 -15.99
N PHE A 302 -6.33 -12.05 -16.16
CA PHE A 302 -5.92 -10.73 -16.63
C PHE A 302 -6.28 -10.49 -18.10
N ALA A 303 -6.23 -11.52 -18.95
CA ALA A 303 -6.65 -11.41 -20.35
C ALA A 303 -8.11 -10.93 -20.50
N ILE A 304 -9.00 -11.33 -19.58
CA ILE A 304 -10.39 -10.84 -19.56
C ILE A 304 -10.47 -9.36 -19.16
N ILE A 305 -9.60 -8.91 -18.25
CA ILE A 305 -9.54 -7.51 -17.81
C ILE A 305 -8.91 -6.61 -18.90
N GLU A 306 -7.88 -7.10 -19.59
CA GLU A 306 -7.21 -6.36 -20.68
C GLU A 306 -8.08 -6.26 -21.94
N SER A 307 -8.95 -7.24 -22.18
CA SER A 307 -9.79 -7.28 -23.39
C SER A 307 -11.20 -7.77 -23.08
N PRO A 308 -11.99 -6.97 -22.34
CA PRO A 308 -13.34 -7.35 -21.97
C PRO A 308 -14.27 -7.33 -23.20
N THR A 309 -15.04 -8.40 -23.37
CA THR A 309 -15.95 -8.60 -24.52
C THR A 309 -17.33 -7.99 -24.28
N GLU A 310 -18.14 -7.84 -25.35
CA GLU A 310 -19.53 -7.36 -25.25
C GLU A 310 -20.41 -8.20 -24.32
N ASN A 311 -20.05 -9.48 -24.12
CA ASN A 311 -20.72 -10.39 -23.19
C ASN A 311 -20.39 -10.12 -21.71
N THR A 312 -19.47 -9.18 -21.45
CA THR A 312 -19.02 -8.79 -20.11
C THR A 312 -19.19 -7.29 -19.85
N PRO A 313 -20.42 -6.75 -19.94
CA PRO A 313 -20.65 -5.31 -19.86
C PRO A 313 -20.25 -4.71 -18.50
N THR A 314 -20.32 -5.48 -17.41
CA THR A 314 -19.89 -5.01 -16.08
C THR A 314 -18.37 -4.86 -16.04
N ILE A 315 -17.64 -5.83 -16.60
CA ILE A 315 -16.18 -5.79 -16.66
C ILE A 315 -15.72 -4.66 -17.58
N GLN A 316 -16.35 -4.52 -18.76
CA GLN A 316 -16.07 -3.42 -19.69
C GLN A 316 -16.20 -2.06 -19.01
N GLN A 317 -17.32 -1.82 -18.31
CA GLN A 317 -17.55 -0.55 -17.62
C GLN A 317 -16.48 -0.30 -16.54
N VAL A 318 -16.20 -1.29 -15.68
CA VAL A 318 -15.22 -1.11 -14.59
C VAL A 318 -13.82 -0.85 -15.13
N VAL A 319 -13.42 -1.53 -16.21
CA VAL A 319 -12.12 -1.30 -16.86
C VAL A 319 -12.05 0.12 -17.45
N ALA A 320 -13.11 0.57 -18.12
CA ALA A 320 -13.19 1.94 -18.65
C ALA A 320 -13.11 2.99 -17.53
N ASP A 321 -13.88 2.82 -16.44
CA ASP A 321 -13.83 3.73 -15.29
C ASP A 321 -12.43 3.77 -14.67
N CYS A 322 -11.78 2.62 -14.53
CA CYS A 322 -10.41 2.55 -13.99
C CYS A 322 -9.41 3.25 -14.92
N LYS A 323 -9.56 3.09 -16.24
CA LYS A 323 -8.71 3.76 -17.23
C LYS A 323 -8.85 5.28 -17.11
N ASP A 324 -10.08 5.78 -17.05
CA ASP A 324 -10.37 7.21 -16.94
C ASP A 324 -9.79 7.79 -15.64
N ILE A 325 -9.95 7.07 -14.52
CA ILE A 325 -9.44 7.50 -13.21
C ILE A 325 -7.91 7.48 -13.15
N GLN A 326 -7.27 6.42 -13.68
CA GLN A 326 -5.81 6.29 -13.61
C GLN A 326 -5.08 7.07 -14.70
N GLY A 327 -5.78 7.49 -15.77
CA GLY A 327 -5.23 8.15 -16.95
C GLY A 327 -4.51 7.19 -17.91
N ARG A 328 -4.63 5.87 -17.72
CA ARG A 328 -3.98 4.82 -18.50
C ARG A 328 -4.67 3.46 -18.34
N GLU A 329 -4.40 2.53 -19.24
CA GLU A 329 -4.86 1.15 -19.14
C GLU A 329 -4.42 0.47 -17.84
N LEU A 330 -5.20 -0.51 -17.38
CA LEU A 330 -4.81 -1.38 -16.27
C LEU A 330 -3.60 -2.25 -16.67
N THR A 331 -2.69 -2.43 -15.72
CA THR A 331 -1.41 -3.12 -15.92
C THR A 331 -1.26 -4.26 -14.94
N VAL A 332 -0.24 -5.11 -15.13
CA VAL A 332 0.13 -6.16 -14.18
C VAL A 332 0.43 -5.60 -12.77
N VAL A 333 0.89 -4.35 -12.67
CA VAL A 333 1.08 -3.67 -11.37
C VAL A 333 -0.26 -3.40 -10.69
N ASP A 334 -1.28 -3.00 -11.43
CA ASP A 334 -2.62 -2.78 -10.88
C ASP A 334 -3.28 -4.09 -10.47
N LEU A 335 -3.03 -5.17 -11.22
CA LEU A 335 -3.45 -6.52 -10.83
C LEU A 335 -2.85 -6.92 -9.48
N GLU A 336 -1.53 -6.75 -9.29
CA GLU A 336 -0.87 -7.02 -8.00
C GLU A 336 -1.49 -6.20 -6.86
N HIS A 337 -1.67 -4.90 -7.08
CA HIS A 337 -2.20 -3.99 -6.07
C HIS A 337 -3.66 -4.31 -5.71
N ALA A 338 -4.47 -4.72 -6.69
CA ALA A 338 -5.84 -5.19 -6.47
C ALA A 338 -5.88 -6.51 -5.68
N LEU A 339 -5.01 -7.49 -5.99
CA LEU A 339 -4.86 -8.72 -5.19
C LEU A 339 -4.51 -8.37 -3.73
N CYS A 340 -3.57 -7.44 -3.54
CA CYS A 340 -3.22 -6.89 -2.23
C CYS A 340 -4.45 -6.36 -1.46
N LYS A 341 -5.46 -5.81 -2.14
CA LYS A 341 -6.65 -5.24 -1.50
C LYS A 341 -7.71 -6.29 -1.21
N ILE A 342 -7.88 -7.31 -2.04
CA ILE A 342 -8.76 -8.46 -1.75
C ILE A 342 -8.43 -9.03 -0.37
N ALA A 343 -7.15 -9.27 -0.09
CA ALA A 343 -6.68 -9.79 1.20
C ALA A 343 -6.98 -8.83 2.38
N ARG A 344 -6.86 -7.52 2.18
CA ARG A 344 -7.14 -6.50 3.20
C ARG A 344 -8.63 -6.34 3.47
N GLN A 345 -9.46 -6.39 2.43
CA GLN A 345 -10.92 -6.34 2.54
C GLN A 345 -11.41 -7.53 3.37
N ASN A 346 -10.95 -8.75 3.07
CA ASN A 346 -11.35 -9.94 3.82
C ASN A 346 -10.87 -9.89 5.29
N THR A 347 -9.61 -9.52 5.53
CA THR A 347 -9.06 -9.40 6.89
C THR A 347 -9.90 -8.44 7.77
N ARG A 348 -10.35 -7.32 7.19
CA ARG A 348 -11.19 -6.33 7.90
C ARG A 348 -12.62 -6.83 8.12
N ALA A 349 -13.23 -7.48 7.14
CA ALA A 349 -14.54 -8.11 7.29
C ALA A 349 -14.54 -9.14 8.43
N LYS A 350 -13.50 -9.98 8.52
CA LYS A 350 -13.32 -10.94 9.64
C LYS A 350 -13.12 -10.24 10.99
N ALA A 351 -12.36 -9.13 11.04
CA ALA A 351 -12.17 -8.36 12.26
C ALA A 351 -13.46 -7.67 12.77
N GLY A 352 -14.36 -7.27 11.86
CA GLY A 352 -15.69 -6.74 12.21
C GLY A 352 -16.62 -7.80 12.81
N LYS A 353 -16.53 -9.04 12.34
CA LYS A 353 -17.30 -10.19 12.86
C LYS A 353 -16.78 -10.70 14.21
N GLY A 354 -15.49 -10.49 14.53
CA GLY A 354 -14.87 -10.89 15.80
C GLY A 354 -15.25 -10.08 17.05
N LYS A 355 -16.10 -9.05 16.91
CA LYS A 355 -16.66 -8.26 18.03
C LYS A 355 -18.18 -8.31 18.13
N SER A 356 -18.83 -9.35 17.57
CA SER A 356 -20.20 -9.67 17.96
C SER A 356 -20.21 -10.23 19.38
N ARG A 357 -20.44 -9.35 20.35
CA ARG A 357 -21.39 -9.47 21.48
C ARG A 357 -21.77 -10.87 22.04
N GLU A 358 -20.87 -11.84 22.08
CA GLU A 358 -21.19 -13.20 22.58
C GLU A 358 -20.12 -13.83 23.49
N SER A 359 -19.11 -13.06 23.90
CA SER A 359 -18.11 -13.50 24.90
C SER A 359 -18.26 -12.82 26.27
N ARG A 360 -19.34 -12.07 26.51
CA ARG A 360 -19.65 -11.48 27.83
C ARG A 360 -20.76 -12.20 28.60
N ALA A 361 -21.27 -13.31 28.08
CA ALA A 361 -22.32 -14.11 28.71
C ALA A 361 -21.92 -15.60 28.80
N LYS A 362 -20.81 -15.89 29.49
CA LYS A 362 -20.56 -17.19 30.13
C LYS A 362 -19.35 -17.06 31.06
N GLY A 363 -19.60 -17.14 32.37
CA GLY A 363 -18.54 -17.33 33.36
C GLY A 363 -18.38 -16.23 34.42
N ARG A 364 -19.47 -15.83 35.09
CA ARG A 364 -19.37 -15.41 36.50
C ARG A 364 -20.56 -15.96 37.27
N GLN A 365 -20.37 -17.13 37.88
CA GLN A 365 -21.17 -17.55 39.01
C GLN A 365 -20.99 -16.51 40.15
N PRO A 366 -22.07 -16.12 40.84
CA PRO A 366 -21.97 -15.16 41.93
C PRO A 366 -21.44 -15.85 43.18
N LYS A 367 -20.26 -15.45 43.66
CA LYS A 367 -19.92 -15.64 45.08
C LYS A 367 -20.54 -14.49 45.86
N ALA A 368 -21.33 -14.87 46.85
CA ALA A 368 -21.99 -14.01 47.81
C ALA A 368 -20.99 -13.17 48.63
N GLY A 369 -21.40 -11.96 49.00
CA GLY A 369 -20.87 -11.28 50.18
C GLY A 369 -20.51 -9.80 50.02
N ALA A 370 -21.33 -8.95 50.64
CA ALA A 370 -21.03 -7.63 51.21
C ALA A 370 -20.97 -6.37 50.31
N ARG A 371 -22.15 -5.74 50.17
CA ARG A 371 -22.47 -4.32 50.51
C ARG A 371 -21.35 -3.28 50.44
N LYS A 372 -21.49 -2.27 49.56
CA LYS A 372 -22.05 -0.94 49.91
C LYS A 372 -22.25 -0.09 48.66
N GLU A 373 -23.43 0.50 48.58
CA GLU A 373 -23.82 1.55 47.63
C GLU A 373 -23.07 2.85 47.93
N ASN A 374 -22.76 3.60 46.88
CA ASN A 374 -23.14 5.01 46.75
C ASN A 374 -22.95 5.44 45.28
N MET A 375 -24.07 5.84 44.67
CA MET A 375 -24.16 6.61 43.43
C MET A 375 -23.65 8.03 43.67
N VAL A 376 -22.90 8.58 42.71
CA VAL A 376 -23.00 9.98 42.25
C VAL A 376 -22.59 9.99 40.77
N ASP A 377 -23.54 10.36 39.90
CA ASP A 377 -23.29 10.89 38.56
C ASP A 377 -22.65 12.28 38.68
N ASP A 378 -21.65 12.60 37.86
CA ASP A 378 -21.83 13.68 36.88
C ASP A 378 -20.65 13.86 35.92
N SER A 379 -21.08 14.21 34.72
CA SER A 379 -20.47 14.93 33.61
C SER A 379 -19.12 15.66 33.77
N ASP A 380 -18.38 15.60 32.65
CA ASP A 380 -17.91 16.75 31.85
C ASP A 380 -16.38 16.96 31.67
N ALA A 381 -16.07 17.34 30.43
CA ALA A 381 -14.96 18.13 29.91
C ALA A 381 -13.49 17.83 30.27
N GLY A 382 -12.68 17.73 29.21
CA GLY A 382 -11.45 18.53 29.15
C GLY A 382 -10.12 17.78 29.25
N THR A 383 -9.48 17.67 28.09
CA THR A 383 -8.06 18.01 27.82
C THR A 383 -6.92 17.50 28.72
N ASP A 384 -5.92 17.00 27.99
CA ASP A 384 -4.48 17.07 28.21
C ASP A 384 -3.74 15.94 28.94
N ALA A 385 -2.81 15.40 28.14
CA ALA A 385 -1.41 15.16 28.44
C ALA A 385 -1.02 14.11 29.49
N GLY A 386 -0.20 13.17 29.03
CA GLY A 386 0.92 12.65 29.82
C GLY A 386 0.58 11.53 30.80
N GLY A 387 0.84 10.29 30.39
CA GLY A 387 0.71 9.15 31.30
C GLY A 387 1.35 7.87 30.77
N ILE A 388 2.65 7.91 30.48
CA ILE A 388 3.44 6.68 30.33
C ILE A 388 3.49 5.99 31.71
N GLN A 389 2.68 4.96 31.91
CA GLN A 389 2.92 3.97 32.96
C GLN A 389 3.75 2.82 32.39
N ILE A 390 5.07 2.94 32.57
CA ILE A 390 6.00 1.82 32.51
C ILE A 390 5.68 0.89 33.67
N LYS A 391 5.17 -0.31 33.38
CA LYS A 391 5.20 -1.44 34.31
C LYS A 391 6.63 -1.98 34.37
N LEU A 392 7.41 -1.42 35.29
CA LEU A 392 8.66 -2.00 35.78
C LEU A 392 8.33 -3.18 36.69
N THR A 393 8.48 -4.40 36.18
CA THR A 393 8.60 -5.59 37.04
C THR A 393 10.01 -5.65 37.61
N ARG A 394 10.17 -5.19 38.87
CA ARG A 394 11.31 -5.52 39.72
C ARG A 394 11.05 -6.87 40.39
N SER A 395 11.86 -7.87 40.10
CA SER A 395 12.22 -8.90 41.07
C SER A 395 13.65 -8.60 41.54
N LYS A 396 13.78 -8.22 42.81
CA LYS A 396 15.02 -8.29 43.62
C LYS A 396 15.24 -9.79 43.92
N LYS A 397 16.42 -10.36 44.16
CA LYS A 397 17.49 -9.99 45.11
C LYS A 397 18.49 -11.16 45.14
N GLN A 398 19.69 -10.91 45.69
CA GLN A 398 20.86 -11.81 45.94
C GLN A 398 21.88 -11.72 44.80
N GLU A 399 23.11 -11.21 44.95
CA GLU A 399 24.00 -10.89 46.09
C GLU A 399 24.78 -9.58 45.71
N VAL A 400 24.91 -8.51 46.50
CA VAL A 400 25.63 -8.27 47.77
C VAL A 400 27.17 -8.38 47.67
N MET A 401 27.80 -7.20 47.71
CA MET A 401 29.19 -6.85 48.09
C MET A 401 30.31 -7.17 47.08
N ALA A 402 31.24 -6.27 46.73
CA ALA A 402 31.78 -5.11 47.43
C ALA A 402 32.22 -3.99 46.48
N ILE A 403 32.15 -2.74 46.96
CA ILE A 403 32.78 -1.56 46.38
C ILE A 403 34.05 -1.27 47.21
N VAL A 404 35.06 -0.70 46.54
CA VAL A 404 36.16 0.14 47.05
C VAL A 404 37.44 -0.58 47.46
N GLY A 405 38.52 -0.26 46.74
CA GLY A 405 39.89 -0.46 47.20
C GLY A 405 40.95 0.00 46.21
N LYS A 406 41.30 1.29 46.30
CA LYS A 406 42.62 1.93 46.04
C LYS A 406 43.65 1.18 45.17
N GLN A 407 44.09 1.79 44.07
CA GLN A 407 45.29 2.64 43.99
C GLN A 407 46.62 1.91 44.29
N GLN A 408 47.49 1.97 43.28
CA GLN A 408 48.97 1.92 43.33
C GLN A 408 49.66 0.59 43.69
N GLY A 409 50.63 0.22 42.84
CA GLY A 409 51.73 -0.64 43.24
C GLY A 409 52.31 -1.47 42.10
N ASP A 410 53.18 -0.85 41.30
CA ASP A 410 54.51 -1.33 40.94
C ASP A 410 54.76 -2.79 40.47
N ARG A 411 55.50 -2.85 39.35
CA ARG A 411 56.52 -3.83 38.96
C ARG A 411 56.06 -5.19 38.43
N SER A 412 56.01 -5.32 37.11
CA SER A 412 57.09 -5.90 36.25
C SER A 412 56.49 -6.35 34.92
#